data_AF-A0A7C1VVF1-F1
#
_entry.id   AF-A0A7C1VVF1-F1
#
_cell.length_a   1.000
_cell.length_b   1.000
_cell.length_c   1.000
_cell.angle_alpha   90.00
_cell.angle_beta   90.00
_cell.angle_gamma   90.00
#
_symmetry.space_group_name_H-M   'P 1'
#
loop_
_entity.id
_entity.type
_entity.pdbx_description
1 polymer ?
#
loop_
_entity_poly.entity_id
_entity_poly.type
_entity_poly.pdbx_seq_one_letter_code
_entity_poly.pdbx_strand_id
1 'polypeptide(L)'
;MDELHRFKKELFVFFVGLTVIMSSLTVSIASRVDAASQDGINHVHAAAGWTVMYYMCGDSSGMEEHIDPLLNNLSRIGSTKDLNIVVLVDKKETGDSRLYYIDETGEKVRLNDVFGWPDEVDTSSSLTLELYCKQMMKAYPAEHYAFITYASGGTGWQLYCLADSSDGGKGLTIPVFANVLKNVTAAVDHKIDVLFVTCAMGMIEVAYEISPYVDYMV
;
A
#
# COMPACT_ATOMS: atom_id res chain seq x y z
N MET A 1 62.95 -0.55 -31.90
CA MET A 1 61.67 -0.76 -32.60
C MET A 1 60.75 -1.73 -31.85
N ASP A 2 61.28 -2.57 -30.95
CA ASP A 2 60.49 -3.55 -30.17
C ASP A 2 59.66 -2.98 -29.01
N GLU A 3 60.15 -1.96 -28.30
CA GLU A 3 59.43 -1.40 -27.14
C GLU A 3 58.09 -0.74 -27.52
N LEU A 4 58.05 -0.02 -28.66
CA LEU A 4 56.83 0.63 -29.15
C LEU A 4 55.76 -0.39 -29.57
N HIS A 5 56.18 -1.58 -30.03
CA HIS A 5 55.27 -2.65 -30.43
C HIS A 5 54.69 -3.38 -29.22
N ARG A 6 55.51 -3.58 -28.17
CA ARG A 6 55.08 -4.11 -26.88
C ARG A 6 54.08 -3.19 -26.19
N PHE A 7 54.34 -1.88 -26.17
CA PHE A 7 53.44 -0.89 -25.58
C PHE A 7 52.06 -0.84 -26.27
N LYS A 8 52.02 -0.91 -27.61
CA LYS A 8 50.75 -0.97 -28.35
C LYS A 8 49.94 -2.23 -28.08
N LYS A 9 50.61 -3.36 -27.85
CA LYS A 9 49.96 -4.65 -27.54
C LYS A 9 49.37 -4.66 -26.13
N GLU A 10 50.09 -4.11 -25.15
CA GLU A 10 49.58 -3.98 -23.78
C GLU A 10 48.42 -2.98 -23.69
N LEU A 11 48.49 -1.85 -24.42
CA LEU A 11 47.40 -0.89 -24.51
C LEU A 11 46.15 -1.49 -25.16
N PHE A 12 46.31 -2.29 -26.23
CA PHE A 12 45.21 -2.97 -26.90
C PHE A 12 44.54 -4.02 -26.00
N VAL A 13 45.32 -4.81 -25.27
CA VAL A 13 44.80 -5.80 -24.30
C VAL A 13 44.05 -5.09 -23.17
N PHE A 14 44.51 -3.93 -22.72
CA PHE A 14 43.82 -3.12 -21.72
C PHE A 14 42.46 -2.60 -22.23
N PHE A 15 42.39 -2.11 -23.47
CA PHE A 15 41.14 -1.63 -24.08
C PHE A 15 40.13 -2.75 -24.34
N VAL A 16 40.59 -3.93 -24.78
CA VAL A 16 39.72 -5.11 -24.95
C VAL A 16 39.24 -5.62 -23.59
N GLY A 17 40.08 -5.61 -22.55
CA GLY A 17 39.69 -5.94 -21.19
C GLY A 17 38.62 -4.99 -20.62
N LEU A 18 38.80 -3.68 -20.82
CA LEU A 18 37.85 -2.66 -20.33
C LEU A 18 36.48 -2.77 -21.02
N THR A 19 36.46 -3.06 -22.32
CA THR A 19 35.21 -3.23 -23.08
C THR A 19 34.47 -4.52 -22.70
N VAL A 20 35.20 -5.62 -22.45
CA VAL A 20 34.59 -6.86 -21.92
C VAL A 20 34.00 -6.65 -20.53
N ILE A 21 34.72 -5.95 -19.63
CA ILE A 21 34.22 -5.63 -18.28
C ILE A 21 32.99 -4.72 -18.33
N MET A 22 32.98 -3.70 -19.19
CA MET A 22 31.79 -2.85 -19.35
C MET A 22 30.59 -3.61 -19.93
N SER A 23 30.82 -4.54 -20.86
CA SER A 23 29.76 -5.38 -21.43
C SER A 23 29.19 -6.37 -20.40
N SER A 24 30.02 -6.92 -19.51
CA SER A 24 29.53 -7.80 -18.44
C SER A 24 28.83 -7.04 -17.32
N LEU A 25 29.26 -5.81 -17.03
CA LEU A 25 28.59 -4.92 -16.07
C LEU A 25 27.20 -4.51 -16.56
N THR A 26 27.06 -4.15 -17.84
CA THR A 26 25.78 -3.79 -18.45
C THR A 26 24.81 -4.96 -18.51
N VAL A 27 25.28 -6.17 -18.86
CA VAL A 27 24.48 -7.40 -18.81
C VAL A 27 24.02 -7.73 -17.38
N SER A 28 24.87 -7.50 -16.37
CA SER A 28 24.52 -7.73 -14.96
C SER A 28 23.52 -6.71 -14.40
N ILE A 29 23.54 -5.48 -14.92
CA ILE A 29 22.56 -4.45 -14.56
C ILE A 29 21.22 -4.77 -15.23
N ALA A 30 21.23 -5.14 -16.51
CA ALA A 30 20.00 -5.53 -17.23
C ALA A 30 19.31 -6.73 -16.57
N SER A 31 20.05 -7.78 -16.20
CA SER A 31 19.47 -8.95 -15.53
C SER A 31 18.92 -8.64 -14.13
N ARG A 32 19.50 -7.66 -13.41
CA ARG A 32 18.96 -7.18 -12.12
C ARG A 32 17.70 -6.34 -12.27
N VAL A 33 17.61 -5.55 -13.34
CA VAL A 33 16.39 -4.78 -13.67
C VAL A 33 15.25 -5.73 -14.07
N ASP A 34 15.55 -6.76 -14.86
CA ASP A 34 14.56 -7.78 -15.23
C ASP A 34 14.08 -8.56 -13.99
N ALA A 35 14.97 -9.01 -13.10
CA ALA A 35 14.60 -9.72 -11.88
C ALA A 35 13.78 -8.85 -10.90
N ALA A 36 14.13 -7.56 -10.74
CA ALA A 36 13.34 -6.62 -9.93
C ALA A 36 11.98 -6.31 -10.57
N SER A 37 11.89 -6.33 -11.90
CA SER A 37 10.60 -6.21 -12.61
C SER A 37 9.74 -7.48 -12.49
N GLN A 38 10.38 -8.65 -12.36
CA GLN A 38 9.68 -9.93 -12.25
C GLN A 38 9.15 -10.18 -10.83
N ASP A 39 9.89 -9.80 -9.78
CA ASP A 39 9.40 -9.84 -8.40
C ASP A 39 8.24 -8.85 -8.15
N GLY A 40 8.22 -7.71 -8.85
CA GLY A 40 7.08 -6.77 -8.80
C GLY A 40 5.81 -7.24 -9.51
N ILE A 41 5.91 -8.24 -10.40
CA ILE A 41 4.77 -8.77 -11.19
C ILE A 41 4.23 -10.08 -10.59
N ASN A 42 5.00 -10.79 -9.74
CA ASN A 42 4.60 -12.08 -9.16
C ASN A 42 3.59 -11.98 -8.00
N HIS A 43 3.17 -10.77 -7.59
CA HIS A 43 2.20 -10.56 -6.51
C HIS A 43 0.88 -9.94 -6.97
N VAL A 44 0.65 -9.83 -8.28
CA VAL A 44 -0.61 -9.32 -8.82
C VAL A 44 -1.61 -10.46 -8.91
N HIS A 45 -2.70 -10.38 -8.14
CA HIS A 45 -3.81 -11.31 -8.21
C HIS A 45 -4.60 -11.12 -9.51
N ALA A 46 -5.30 -12.18 -9.94
CA ALA A 46 -6.27 -12.05 -11.02
C ALA A 46 -7.38 -11.08 -10.60
N ALA A 47 -7.94 -10.34 -11.58
CA ALA A 47 -9.02 -9.40 -11.30
C ALA A 47 -10.25 -10.11 -10.71
N ALA A 48 -10.76 -9.58 -9.61
CA ALA A 48 -11.95 -10.06 -8.91
C ALA A 48 -13.16 -9.12 -9.14
N GLY A 49 -14.38 -9.53 -8.78
CA GLY A 49 -15.51 -8.61 -8.73
C GLY A 49 -15.33 -7.50 -7.70
N TRP A 50 -14.80 -7.82 -6.52
CA TRP A 50 -14.59 -6.85 -5.43
C TRP A 50 -13.21 -6.97 -4.77
N THR A 51 -12.59 -5.83 -4.48
CA THR A 51 -11.52 -5.72 -3.49
C THR A 51 -11.98 -4.85 -2.33
N VAL A 52 -12.01 -5.43 -1.14
CA VAL A 52 -12.42 -4.79 0.10
C VAL A 52 -11.18 -4.50 0.95
N MET A 53 -10.89 -3.23 1.15
CA MET A 53 -9.69 -2.72 1.80
C MET A 53 -10.03 -2.18 3.18
N TYR A 54 -9.42 -2.74 4.23
CA TYR A 54 -9.56 -2.25 5.60
C TYR A 54 -8.30 -1.53 6.06
N TYR A 55 -8.48 -0.33 6.61
CA TYR A 55 -7.42 0.46 7.23
C TYR A 55 -7.79 0.68 8.70
N MET A 56 -7.20 -0.13 9.57
CA MET A 56 -7.56 -0.22 10.98
C MET A 56 -6.56 0.52 11.86
N CYS A 57 -6.99 1.63 12.45
CA CYS A 57 -6.21 2.50 13.34
C CYS A 57 -6.39 2.06 14.80
N GLY A 58 -5.71 0.97 15.17
CA GLY A 58 -5.75 0.39 16.51
C GLY A 58 -4.85 1.08 17.53
N ASP A 59 -3.81 1.80 17.11
CA ASP A 59 -3.04 2.69 17.98
C ASP A 59 -3.77 4.01 18.29
N SER A 60 -5.01 3.87 18.75
CA SER A 60 -5.84 4.99 19.16
C SER A 60 -6.71 4.60 20.35
N SER A 61 -7.01 5.59 21.19
CA SER A 61 -7.74 5.37 22.45
C SER A 61 -9.07 4.67 22.21
N GLY A 62 -9.24 3.49 22.81
CA GLY A 62 -10.47 2.70 22.78
C GLY A 62 -10.65 1.80 21.56
N MET A 63 -9.70 1.74 20.62
CA MET A 63 -9.79 0.84 19.46
C MET A 63 -9.20 -0.55 19.72
N GLU A 64 -8.24 -0.65 20.63
CA GLU A 64 -7.43 -1.83 20.93
C GLU A 64 -8.27 -3.12 21.12
N GLU A 65 -9.36 -3.04 21.90
CA GLU A 65 -10.22 -4.18 22.19
C GLU A 65 -11.15 -4.59 21.03
N HIS A 66 -11.24 -3.78 19.98
CA HIS A 66 -12.13 -3.99 18.84
C HIS A 66 -11.42 -4.50 17.57
N ILE A 67 -10.10 -4.32 17.48
CA ILE A 67 -9.30 -4.74 16.32
C ILE A 67 -9.34 -6.26 16.12
N ASP A 68 -8.98 -7.03 17.14
CA ASP A 68 -8.91 -8.50 17.01
C ASP A 68 -10.28 -9.15 16.76
N PRO A 69 -11.38 -8.73 17.41
CA PRO A 69 -12.72 -9.19 17.05
C PRO A 69 -13.08 -8.94 15.59
N LEU A 70 -12.76 -7.77 15.04
CA LEU A 70 -13.02 -7.47 13.63
C LEU A 70 -12.17 -8.35 12.71
N LEU A 71 -10.86 -8.45 12.96
CA LEU A 71 -9.96 -9.34 12.21
C LEU A 71 -10.42 -10.81 12.23
N ASN A 72 -10.94 -11.29 13.37
CA ASN A 72 -11.49 -12.64 13.49
C ASN A 72 -12.78 -12.81 12.69
N ASN A 73 -13.63 -11.79 12.62
CA ASN A 73 -14.81 -11.81 11.76
C ASN A 73 -14.43 -11.84 10.27
N LEU A 74 -13.41 -11.07 9.85
CA LEU A 74 -12.91 -11.11 8.47
C LEU A 74 -12.35 -12.49 8.12
N SER A 75 -11.59 -13.12 9.02
CA SER A 75 -11.13 -14.51 8.84
C SER A 75 -12.25 -15.53 8.72
N ARG A 76 -13.44 -15.27 9.29
CA ARG A 76 -14.59 -16.17 9.10
C ARG A 76 -15.27 -16.00 7.74
N ILE A 77 -15.02 -14.89 7.06
CA ILE A 77 -15.55 -14.60 5.72
C ILE A 77 -14.57 -15.14 4.68
N GLY A 78 -13.29 -14.76 4.78
CA GLY A 78 -12.25 -15.14 3.82
C GLY A 78 -12.39 -14.45 2.47
N SER A 79 -11.33 -14.50 1.67
CA SER A 79 -11.39 -14.10 0.26
C SER A 79 -11.99 -15.23 -0.60
N THR A 80 -12.33 -14.91 -1.84
CA THR A 80 -12.70 -15.88 -2.86
C THR A 80 -12.08 -15.46 -4.19
N LYS A 81 -12.27 -16.25 -5.26
CA LYS A 81 -11.89 -15.84 -6.62
C LYS A 81 -12.54 -14.53 -7.10
N ASP A 82 -13.63 -14.09 -6.46
CA ASP A 82 -14.42 -12.92 -6.83
C ASP A 82 -14.42 -11.82 -5.75
N LEU A 83 -13.69 -12.05 -4.65
CA LEU A 83 -13.61 -11.14 -3.51
C LEU A 83 -12.20 -11.18 -2.92
N ASN A 84 -11.49 -10.07 -2.94
CA ASN A 84 -10.26 -9.89 -2.16
C ASN A 84 -10.56 -9.14 -0.86
N ILE A 85 -10.01 -9.61 0.26
CA ILE A 85 -10.01 -8.90 1.53
C ILE A 85 -8.56 -8.61 1.93
N VAL A 86 -8.21 -7.32 1.93
CA VAL A 86 -6.89 -6.84 2.32
C VAL A 86 -7.00 -5.89 3.49
N VAL A 87 -6.07 -5.98 4.44
CA VAL A 87 -6.15 -5.28 5.72
C VAL A 87 -4.80 -4.70 6.05
N LEU A 88 -4.70 -3.39 6.24
CA LEU A 88 -3.65 -2.80 7.07
C LEU A 88 -4.22 -2.59 8.45
N VAL A 89 -3.54 -3.13 9.45
CA VAL A 89 -3.84 -2.91 10.85
C VAL A 89 -2.59 -2.39 11.54
N ASP A 90 -2.75 -1.37 12.35
CA ASP A 90 -1.76 -0.89 13.29
C ASP A 90 -2.36 -0.99 14.68
N LYS A 91 -1.71 -1.64 15.64
CA LYS A 91 -2.26 -1.78 17.00
C LYS A 91 -1.37 -0.98 17.96
N LYS A 92 -1.67 -1.07 19.26
CA LYS A 92 -1.15 -0.15 20.27
C LYS A 92 0.36 -0.22 20.49
N GLU A 93 0.97 -1.39 20.28
CA GLU A 93 2.34 -1.63 20.72
C GLU A 93 3.29 -1.43 19.55
N THR A 94 4.47 -0.86 19.81
CA THR A 94 5.45 -0.64 18.74
C THR A 94 5.88 -1.95 18.06
N GLY A 95 5.86 -1.97 16.74
CA GLY A 95 6.24 -3.10 15.90
C GLY A 95 5.11 -4.08 15.63
N ASP A 96 3.84 -3.67 15.81
CA ASP A 96 2.67 -4.52 15.62
C ASP A 96 1.77 -4.17 14.42
N SER A 97 2.20 -3.24 13.56
CA SER A 97 1.52 -3.00 12.29
C SER A 97 1.69 -4.16 11.32
N ARG A 98 0.58 -4.62 10.74
CA ARG A 98 0.55 -5.76 9.83
C ARG A 98 -0.29 -5.44 8.61
N LEU A 99 0.27 -5.77 7.45
CA LEU A 99 -0.45 -5.85 6.20
C LEU A 99 -0.84 -7.32 5.97
N TYR A 100 -2.13 -7.57 5.78
CA TYR A 100 -2.69 -8.90 5.59
C TYR A 100 -3.49 -9.00 4.29
N TYR A 101 -3.42 -10.18 3.68
CA TYR A 101 -4.48 -10.71 2.82
C TYR A 101 -5.19 -11.81 3.60
N ILE A 102 -6.51 -11.77 3.67
CA ILE A 102 -7.28 -12.84 4.30
C ILE A 102 -7.60 -13.85 3.21
N ASP A 103 -7.00 -15.03 3.23
CA ASP A 103 -7.14 -15.99 2.15
C ASP A 103 -8.50 -16.72 2.14
N GLU A 104 -8.68 -17.65 1.20
CA GLU A 104 -9.92 -18.42 1.03
C GLU A 104 -10.23 -19.37 2.19
N THR A 105 -9.24 -19.70 3.01
CA THR A 105 -9.41 -20.50 4.22
C THR A 105 -9.68 -19.64 5.46
N GLY A 106 -9.55 -18.32 5.32
CA GLY A 106 -9.63 -17.37 6.41
C GLY A 106 -8.29 -17.10 7.09
N GLU A 107 -7.18 -17.66 6.60
CA GLU A 107 -5.85 -17.42 7.13
C GLU A 107 -5.41 -15.98 6.83
N LYS A 108 -4.73 -15.36 7.80
CA LYS A 108 -4.16 -14.01 7.67
C LYS A 108 -2.75 -14.12 7.10
N VAL A 109 -2.63 -14.07 5.78
CA VAL A 109 -1.33 -14.10 5.10
C VAL A 109 -0.64 -12.75 5.29
N ARG A 110 0.47 -12.71 6.02
CA ARG A 110 1.26 -11.48 6.26
C ARG A 110 1.98 -11.06 4.98
N LEU A 111 1.74 -9.83 4.55
CA LEU A 111 2.29 -9.26 3.32
C LEU A 111 3.37 -8.21 3.57
N ASN A 112 3.76 -7.96 4.82
CA ASN A 112 4.75 -6.92 5.10
C ASN A 112 6.05 -7.12 4.31
N ASP A 113 6.64 -8.31 4.38
CA ASP A 113 7.91 -8.60 3.68
C ASP A 113 7.72 -8.66 2.16
N VAL A 114 6.52 -9.04 1.71
CA VAL A 114 6.16 -9.10 0.28
C VAL A 114 6.18 -7.72 -0.35
N PHE A 115 5.64 -6.73 0.38
CA PHE A 115 5.43 -5.38 -0.12
C PHE A 115 6.39 -4.35 0.48
N GLY A 116 7.31 -4.77 1.34
CA GLY A 116 8.24 -3.91 2.05
C GLY A 116 7.58 -2.98 3.07
N TRP A 117 6.45 -3.39 3.67
CA TRP A 117 5.81 -2.61 4.73
C TRP A 117 6.60 -2.71 6.03
N PRO A 118 6.78 -1.60 6.76
CA PRO A 118 7.40 -1.68 8.08
C PRO A 118 6.48 -2.42 9.06
N ASP A 119 7.06 -2.91 10.14
CA ASP A 119 6.30 -3.48 11.25
C ASP A 119 5.68 -2.42 12.17
N GLU A 120 5.98 -1.13 11.92
CA GLU A 120 5.36 0.02 12.58
C GLU A 120 5.05 1.11 11.55
N VAL A 121 3.81 1.60 11.49
CA VAL A 121 3.41 2.70 10.60
C VAL A 121 2.58 3.72 11.36
N ASP A 122 2.78 4.99 11.02
CA ASP A 122 1.86 6.05 11.43
C ASP A 122 0.62 6.02 10.54
N THR A 123 -0.52 5.65 11.11
CA THR A 123 -1.81 5.59 10.41
C THR A 123 -2.45 6.95 10.16
N SER A 124 -1.99 8.00 10.85
CA SER A 124 -2.40 9.38 10.59
C SER A 124 -1.66 10.01 9.41
N SER A 125 -0.58 9.37 8.94
CA SER A 125 0.20 9.84 7.82
C SER A 125 -0.54 9.68 6.48
N SER A 126 -0.72 10.80 5.79
CA SER A 126 -1.26 10.82 4.41
C SER A 126 -0.44 9.95 3.45
N LEU A 127 0.87 9.79 3.69
CA LEU A 127 1.74 8.94 2.87
C LEU A 127 1.46 7.46 3.09
N THR A 128 1.28 7.04 4.35
CA THR A 128 0.91 5.65 4.70
C THR A 128 -0.41 5.28 4.04
N LEU A 129 -1.42 6.14 4.17
CA LEU A 129 -2.74 5.95 3.57
C LEU A 129 -2.66 5.86 2.04
N GLU A 130 -1.97 6.79 1.39
CA GLU A 130 -1.82 6.81 -0.06
C GLU A 130 -1.09 5.57 -0.58
N LEU A 131 -0.01 5.17 0.09
CA LEU A 131 0.78 4.00 -0.27
C LEU A 131 -0.05 2.72 -0.15
N TYR A 132 -0.77 2.54 0.96
CA TYR A 132 -1.65 1.40 1.18
C TYR A 132 -2.67 1.25 0.05
N CYS A 133 -3.48 2.30 -0.20
CA CYS A 133 -4.54 2.23 -1.19
C CYS A 133 -3.97 1.96 -2.59
N LYS A 134 -2.92 2.67 -3.00
CA LYS A 134 -2.30 2.47 -4.32
C LYS A 134 -1.74 1.06 -4.48
N GLN A 135 -1.05 0.55 -3.47
CA GLN A 135 -0.40 -0.75 -3.54
C GLN A 135 -1.43 -1.87 -3.55
N MET A 136 -2.45 -1.79 -2.71
CA MET A 136 -3.51 -2.79 -2.65
C MET A 136 -4.38 -2.80 -3.90
N MET A 137 -4.77 -1.64 -4.43
CA MET A 137 -5.57 -1.60 -5.66
C MET A 137 -4.80 -2.15 -6.88
N LYS A 138 -3.47 -1.99 -6.91
CA LYS A 138 -2.60 -2.54 -7.97
C LYS A 138 -2.34 -4.03 -7.82
N ALA A 139 -2.09 -4.51 -6.59
CA ALA A 139 -1.80 -5.91 -6.33
C ALA A 139 -3.06 -6.79 -6.35
N TYR A 140 -4.22 -6.21 -6.00
CA TYR A 140 -5.52 -6.88 -5.95
C TYR A 140 -6.52 -6.14 -6.85
N PRO A 141 -6.33 -6.19 -8.19
CA PRO A 141 -7.25 -5.55 -9.11
C PRO A 141 -8.67 -6.10 -8.97
N ALA A 142 -9.67 -5.23 -9.11
CA ALA A 142 -11.07 -5.63 -9.09
C ALA A 142 -11.95 -4.72 -9.94
N GLU A 143 -13.15 -5.19 -10.27
CA GLU A 143 -14.19 -4.38 -10.93
C GLU A 143 -14.70 -3.28 -10.00
N HIS A 144 -14.72 -3.53 -8.69
CA HIS A 144 -15.15 -2.58 -7.68
C HIS A 144 -14.26 -2.58 -6.43
N TYR A 145 -14.14 -1.41 -5.79
CA TYR A 145 -13.36 -1.21 -4.59
C TYR A 145 -14.21 -0.65 -3.45
N ALA A 146 -14.21 -1.37 -2.33
CA ALA A 146 -14.73 -0.86 -1.06
C ALA A 146 -13.55 -0.50 -0.15
N PHE A 147 -13.55 0.73 0.37
CA PHE A 147 -12.55 1.18 1.34
C PHE A 147 -13.22 1.41 2.70
N ILE A 148 -12.71 0.77 3.75
CA ILE A 148 -13.21 0.86 5.11
C ILE A 148 -12.12 1.48 5.97
N THR A 149 -12.33 2.72 6.41
CA THR A 149 -11.54 3.29 7.50
C THR A 149 -12.13 2.79 8.81
N TYR A 150 -11.33 2.17 9.68
CA TYR A 150 -11.78 1.65 10.98
C TYR A 150 -10.97 2.30 12.10
N ALA A 151 -11.55 3.33 12.71
CA ALA A 151 -10.90 4.26 13.61
C ALA A 151 -11.93 4.92 14.53
N SER A 152 -11.48 5.65 15.55
CA SER A 152 -12.31 6.45 16.45
C SER A 152 -11.91 7.93 16.43
N GLY A 153 -12.72 8.80 17.04
CA GLY A 153 -12.34 10.19 17.29
C GLY A 153 -12.58 11.18 16.14
N GLY A 154 -13.43 10.84 15.18
CA GLY A 154 -13.78 11.76 14.08
C GLY A 154 -14.53 13.00 14.59
N THR A 155 -14.22 14.15 14.00
CA THR A 155 -14.86 15.44 14.32
C THR A 155 -15.61 16.00 13.10
N GLY A 156 -15.90 15.13 12.13
CA GLY A 156 -16.52 15.52 10.89
C GLY A 156 -15.60 16.38 10.03
N TRP A 157 -16.04 17.57 9.65
CA TRP A 157 -15.39 18.42 8.65
C TRP A 157 -14.07 19.03 9.15
N GLN A 158 -13.83 18.98 10.46
CA GLN A 158 -12.62 19.52 11.06
C GLN A 158 -11.44 18.56 10.92
N LEU A 159 -11.68 17.25 11.11
CA LEU A 159 -10.66 16.22 11.11
C LEU A 159 -11.25 14.85 10.76
N TYR A 160 -10.70 14.23 9.73
CA TYR A 160 -10.92 12.84 9.33
C TYR A 160 -10.18 11.91 10.28
N CYS A 161 -10.89 11.02 10.98
CA CYS A 161 -10.30 10.13 11.97
C CYS A 161 -9.51 8.98 11.37
N LEU A 162 -8.18 9.11 11.43
CA LEU A 162 -7.18 8.06 11.27
C LEU A 162 -6.11 8.27 12.35
N ALA A 163 -6.57 8.55 13.58
CA ALA A 163 -5.68 8.97 14.65
C ALA A 163 -4.72 7.85 15.05
N ASP A 164 -3.51 8.26 15.38
CA ASP A 164 -2.39 7.42 15.76
C ASP A 164 -1.71 8.05 16.98
N SER A 165 -1.26 7.25 17.95
CA SER A 165 -0.67 7.79 19.17
C SER A 165 0.68 8.46 18.91
N SER A 166 1.37 8.06 17.84
CA SER A 166 2.69 8.59 17.45
C SER A 166 2.66 10.07 16.99
N ASP A 167 1.55 10.57 16.44
CA ASP A 167 1.36 11.99 16.06
C ASP A 167 0.53 12.80 17.10
N GLY A 168 0.42 12.28 18.32
CA GLY A 168 -0.38 12.91 19.37
C GLY A 168 -1.88 12.84 19.12
N GLY A 169 -2.35 11.82 18.40
CA GLY A 169 -3.76 11.47 18.26
C GLY A 169 -4.54 12.32 17.26
N LYS A 170 -3.87 12.90 16.25
CA LYS A 170 -4.53 13.71 15.22
C LYS A 170 -4.78 12.87 13.98
N GLY A 171 -5.92 13.07 13.34
CA GLY A 171 -6.20 12.51 12.02
C GLY A 171 -5.80 13.46 10.89
N LEU A 172 -6.36 13.27 9.70
CA LEU A 172 -6.11 14.10 8.54
C LEU A 172 -7.12 15.25 8.45
N THR A 173 -6.70 16.42 7.95
CA THR A 173 -7.69 17.41 7.50
C THR A 173 -8.43 16.87 6.27
N ILE A 174 -9.70 17.27 6.07
CA ILE A 174 -10.49 16.80 4.91
C ILE A 174 -9.80 17.11 3.56
N PRO A 175 -9.21 18.30 3.33
CA PRO A 175 -8.50 18.56 2.07
C PRO A 175 -7.29 17.64 1.84
N VAL A 176 -6.57 17.27 2.91
CA VAL A 176 -5.44 16.32 2.80
C VAL A 176 -5.96 14.93 2.46
N PHE A 177 -7.04 14.47 3.12
CA PHE A 177 -7.67 13.19 2.81
C PHE A 177 -8.17 13.15 1.35
N ALA A 178 -8.84 14.20 0.88
CA ALA A 178 -9.30 14.31 -0.50
C ALA A 178 -8.13 14.33 -1.51
N ASN A 179 -7.01 14.99 -1.17
CA ASN A 179 -5.82 14.96 -2.02
C ASN A 179 -5.17 13.56 -2.08
N VAL A 180 -5.19 12.79 -0.99
CA VAL A 180 -4.79 11.37 -1.03
C VAL A 180 -5.69 10.59 -1.97
N LEU A 181 -7.01 10.72 -1.85
CA LEU A 181 -7.96 10.04 -2.74
C LEU A 181 -7.78 10.43 -4.21
N LYS A 182 -7.52 11.71 -4.50
CA LYS A 182 -7.14 12.19 -5.83
C LYS A 182 -5.93 11.43 -6.38
N ASN A 183 -4.88 11.32 -5.57
CA ASN A 183 -3.64 10.68 -5.99
C ASN A 183 -3.82 9.17 -6.18
N VAL A 184 -4.59 8.52 -5.32
CA VAL A 184 -4.94 7.09 -5.42
C VAL A 184 -5.70 6.84 -6.71
N THR A 185 -6.82 7.54 -6.92
CA THR A 185 -7.71 7.32 -8.08
C THR A 185 -7.03 7.64 -9.41
N ALA A 186 -6.18 8.68 -9.45
CA ALA A 186 -5.38 8.97 -10.64
C ALA A 186 -4.30 7.92 -10.93
N ALA A 187 -3.77 7.23 -9.92
CA ALA A 187 -2.71 6.24 -10.09
C ALA A 187 -3.20 4.87 -10.59
N VAL A 188 -4.50 4.60 -10.45
CA VAL A 188 -5.14 3.34 -10.87
C VAL A 188 -6.25 3.55 -11.90
N ASP A 189 -6.54 4.80 -12.26
CA ASP A 189 -7.63 5.20 -13.18
C ASP A 189 -9.00 4.62 -12.78
N HIS A 190 -9.26 4.58 -11.47
CA HIS A 190 -10.49 4.06 -10.88
C HIS A 190 -10.86 4.82 -9.62
N LYS A 191 -12.13 5.12 -9.43
CA LYS A 191 -12.64 5.69 -8.17
C LYS A 191 -12.71 4.64 -7.07
N ILE A 192 -12.91 5.07 -5.83
CA ILE A 192 -13.39 4.16 -4.80
C ILE A 192 -14.92 4.08 -4.93
N ASP A 193 -15.46 2.91 -5.22
CA ASP A 193 -16.90 2.72 -5.41
C ASP A 193 -17.65 2.98 -4.10
N VAL A 194 -17.15 2.44 -2.99
CA VAL A 194 -17.78 2.60 -1.67
C VAL A 194 -16.74 2.93 -0.60
N LEU A 195 -16.91 4.06 0.09
CA LEU A 195 -16.14 4.43 1.28
C LEU A 195 -17.02 4.28 2.52
N PHE A 196 -16.66 3.38 3.42
CA PHE A 196 -17.24 3.31 4.76
C PHE A 196 -16.43 4.18 5.71
N VAL A 197 -17.09 5.23 6.21
CA VAL A 197 -16.48 6.21 7.09
C VAL A 197 -16.79 5.91 8.55
N THR A 198 -15.91 6.33 9.45
CA THR A 198 -16.05 6.13 10.90
C THR A 198 -16.68 7.33 11.60
N CYS A 199 -16.80 7.26 12.93
CA CYS A 199 -17.46 8.21 13.81
C CYS A 199 -17.59 9.64 13.28
N ALA A 200 -18.83 10.14 13.16
CA ALA A 200 -19.15 11.53 12.79
C ALA A 200 -18.64 12.00 11.42
N MET A 201 -18.22 11.09 10.53
CA MET A 201 -17.76 11.45 9.18
C MET A 201 -18.86 11.46 8.12
N GLY A 202 -20.06 10.96 8.44
CA GLY A 202 -21.25 10.95 7.59
C GLY A 202 -21.86 12.34 7.35
N MET A 203 -21.04 13.32 6.94
CA MET A 203 -21.44 14.71 6.79
C MET A 203 -21.32 15.19 5.36
N ILE A 204 -22.16 16.15 5.00
CA ILE A 204 -22.27 16.64 3.62
C ILE A 204 -20.99 17.36 3.16
N GLU A 205 -20.27 18.03 4.06
CA GLU A 205 -19.00 18.70 3.76
C GLU A 205 -17.92 17.69 3.36
N VAL A 206 -17.87 16.56 4.08
CA VAL A 206 -16.94 15.46 3.79
C VAL A 206 -17.30 14.83 2.45
N ALA A 207 -18.58 14.48 2.27
CA ALA A 207 -19.09 13.90 1.03
C ALA A 207 -18.82 14.79 -0.19
N TYR A 208 -19.04 16.10 -0.06
CA TYR A 208 -18.82 17.07 -1.12
C TYR A 208 -17.35 17.09 -1.54
N GLU A 209 -16.43 17.20 -0.58
CA GLU A 209 -14.99 17.29 -0.85
C GLU A 209 -14.44 16.04 -1.53
N ILE A 210 -14.94 14.85 -1.18
CA ILE A 210 -14.43 13.57 -1.73
C ILE A 210 -15.21 13.06 -2.96
N SER A 211 -16.34 13.68 -3.31
CA SER A 211 -17.21 13.24 -4.42
C SER A 211 -16.53 13.05 -5.79
N PRO A 212 -15.43 13.75 -6.15
CA PRO A 212 -14.71 13.45 -7.39
C PRO A 212 -14.00 12.09 -7.38
N TYR A 213 -13.78 11.49 -6.22
CA TYR A 213 -12.93 10.30 -6.03
C TYR A 213 -13.67 9.10 -5.45
N VAL A 214 -14.87 9.31 -4.91
CA VAL A 214 -15.70 8.29 -4.26
C VAL A 214 -17.12 8.35 -4.82
N ASP A 215 -17.71 7.21 -5.18
CA ASP A 215 -19.08 7.18 -5.71
C ASP A 215 -20.14 7.10 -4.61
N TYR A 216 -19.91 6.31 -3.56
CA TYR A 216 -20.80 6.22 -2.39
C TYR A 216 -20.04 6.33 -1.07
N MET A 217 -20.58 7.13 -0.14
CA MET A 217 -20.09 7.24 1.23
C MET A 217 -21.13 6.68 2.20
N VAL A 218 -20.71 5.80 3.11
CA VAL A 218 -21.55 5.13 4.12
C VAL A 218 -21.09 5.45 5.52
#